data_AF-A0A842SCX7-F1
#
_entry.id   AF-A0A842SCX7-F1
#
_cell.length_a   1.000
_cell.length_b   1.000
_cell.length_c   1.000
_cell.angle_alpha   90.00
_cell.angle_beta   90.00
_cell.angle_gamma   90.00
#
_symmetry.space_group_name_H-M   'P 1'
#
loop_
_entity.id
_entity.type
_entity.pdbx_description
1 polymer ?
#
loop_
_entity_poly.entity_id
_entity_poly.type
_entity_poly.pdbx_seq_one_letter_code
_entity_poly.pdbx_strand_id
1 'polypeptide(L)'
;MRLEKWTDILPRYLTFISHMRPILRETRRIIEDLDPDLLYDTEVLDKIRQEEEKRNVRKVRALSEFSAMYRSNVYEIMKDFITKYREKIPLIDIKDYIIDFLKESVEALNILRNITNPDERNLENTYLYKLTKYVETILFPRGISINEIYKKLIKYSPEFYECQRHILKPHTYYREDLENPDFFIIPGISPKVYQIINNITSLYNLDPNYGQFPEKEDYEIPMILKNDVFLPYIDSIANAEEEAIKTILERVGLRIIDGIFIAPTQDFVDLLIDNNFLRTNKQSDGITRLIPQFSNETLILYYLAFASRRRGFLSKELINWIAMNFAFLIYMGILNWKLTDENIFYSIFKDLQTNEKVLPYLMKLICFPHYLGLDKTKIRDSPQYRKEIFNFIGAQIDNLKVFIENVGDYCEKIDKERNN
;
A
#
# COMPACT_ATOMS: atom_id res chain seq x y z
N MET A 1 -26.64 -3.54 -8.38
CA MET A 1 -25.41 -4.37 -8.50
C MET A 1 -25.39 -5.37 -7.36
N ARG A 2 -25.27 -6.67 -7.64
CA ARG A 2 -25.17 -7.72 -6.60
C ARG A 2 -23.81 -7.65 -5.92
N LEU A 3 -23.79 -7.79 -4.60
CA LEU A 3 -22.62 -7.67 -3.72
C LEU A 3 -21.80 -8.98 -3.79
N GLU A 4 -20.48 -8.92 -4.05
CA GLU A 4 -19.57 -10.09 -4.05
C GLU A 4 -18.83 -10.20 -2.71
N LYS A 5 -18.81 -11.38 -2.08
CA LYS A 5 -18.04 -11.65 -0.84
C LYS A 5 -16.66 -12.24 -1.17
N TRP A 6 -15.70 -12.16 -0.24
CA TRP A 6 -14.38 -12.79 -0.44
C TRP A 6 -14.49 -14.30 -0.66
N THR A 7 -15.47 -14.97 -0.02
CA THR A 7 -15.80 -16.38 -0.23
C THR A 7 -16.23 -16.70 -1.67
N ASP A 8 -16.69 -15.70 -2.42
CA ASP A 8 -17.09 -15.86 -3.82
C ASP A 8 -15.92 -15.57 -4.78
N ILE A 9 -14.96 -14.75 -4.34
CA ILE A 9 -13.82 -14.29 -5.14
C ILE A 9 -12.60 -15.22 -4.98
N LEU A 10 -12.33 -15.70 -3.77
CA LEU A 10 -11.20 -16.60 -3.49
C LEU A 10 -11.24 -17.89 -4.32
N PRO A 11 -12.38 -18.58 -4.51
CA PRO A 11 -12.45 -19.74 -5.38
C PRO A 11 -12.07 -19.41 -6.84
N ARG A 12 -12.44 -18.22 -7.34
CA ARG A 12 -12.06 -17.78 -8.69
C ARG A 12 -10.55 -17.58 -8.80
N TYR A 13 -9.92 -17.03 -7.76
CA TYR A 13 -8.46 -16.85 -7.71
C TYR A 13 -7.73 -18.18 -7.69
N LEU A 14 -8.16 -19.09 -6.82
CA LEU A 14 -7.58 -20.42 -6.72
C LEU A 14 -7.78 -21.22 -8.00
N THR A 15 -8.90 -21.03 -8.69
CA THR A 15 -9.16 -21.59 -10.03
C THR A 15 -8.19 -20.99 -11.05
N PHE A 16 -8.02 -19.68 -11.11
CA PHE A 16 -7.04 -19.05 -12.00
C PHE A 16 -5.63 -19.64 -11.82
N ILE A 17 -5.13 -19.69 -10.58
CA ILE A 17 -3.81 -20.26 -10.27
C ILE A 17 -3.74 -21.75 -10.63
N SER A 18 -4.78 -22.52 -10.31
CA SER A 18 -4.79 -23.97 -10.56
C SER A 18 -4.82 -24.33 -12.05
N HIS A 19 -5.30 -23.42 -12.91
CA HIS A 19 -5.29 -23.58 -14.36
C HIS A 19 -4.02 -23.02 -15.00
N MET A 20 -3.62 -21.79 -14.66
CA MET A 20 -2.46 -21.14 -15.28
C MET A 20 -1.16 -21.86 -15.00
N ARG A 21 -0.94 -22.29 -13.76
CA ARG A 21 0.34 -22.89 -13.37
C ARG A 21 0.64 -24.19 -14.15
N PRO A 22 -0.30 -25.16 -14.28
CA PRO A 22 -0.09 -26.33 -15.13
C PRO A 22 0.14 -25.99 -16.60
N ILE A 23 -0.58 -24.99 -17.14
CA ILE A 23 -0.41 -24.56 -18.54
C ILE A 23 1.03 -24.08 -18.75
N LEU A 24 1.51 -23.12 -17.97
CA LEU A 24 2.87 -22.60 -18.13
C LEU A 24 3.94 -23.68 -17.93
N ARG A 25 3.72 -24.60 -16.97
CA ARG A 25 4.65 -25.72 -16.71
C ARG A 25 4.71 -26.69 -17.88
N GLU A 26 3.57 -27.06 -18.46
CA GLU A 26 3.53 -27.99 -19.58
C GLU A 26 4.05 -27.34 -20.86
N THR A 27 3.67 -26.08 -21.13
CA THR A 27 4.24 -25.30 -22.23
C THR A 27 5.76 -25.22 -22.12
N ARG A 28 6.32 -24.97 -20.93
CA ARG A 28 7.78 -24.97 -20.73
C ARG A 28 8.42 -26.28 -21.16
N ARG A 29 7.86 -27.41 -20.70
CA ARG A 29 8.37 -28.74 -21.04
C ARG A 29 8.33 -29.00 -22.55
N ILE A 30 7.22 -28.64 -23.20
CA ILE A 30 7.06 -28.85 -24.63
C ILE A 30 8.06 -27.99 -25.43
N ILE A 31 8.26 -26.73 -25.03
CA ILE A 31 9.23 -25.86 -25.67
C ILE A 31 10.65 -26.34 -25.40
N GLU A 32 10.98 -26.83 -24.21
CA GLU A 32 12.28 -27.43 -23.89
C GLU A 32 12.64 -28.57 -24.86
N ASP A 33 11.67 -29.42 -25.19
CA ASP A 33 11.83 -30.56 -26.12
C ASP A 33 11.78 -30.15 -27.61
N LEU A 34 11.42 -28.90 -27.95
CA LEU A 34 11.25 -28.44 -29.33
C LEU A 34 12.60 -28.09 -29.98
N ASP A 35 12.80 -28.49 -31.24
CA ASP A 35 13.94 -28.02 -32.03
C ASP A 35 13.84 -26.48 -32.25
N PRO A 36 14.87 -25.69 -31.90
CA PRO A 36 14.85 -24.24 -32.09
C PRO A 36 14.49 -23.78 -33.51
N ASP A 37 14.90 -24.54 -34.54
CA ASP A 37 14.64 -24.16 -35.93
C ASP A 37 13.15 -24.17 -36.27
N LEU A 38 12.36 -24.97 -35.56
CA LEU A 38 10.91 -25.02 -35.71
C LEU A 38 10.21 -23.75 -35.17
N LEU A 39 10.88 -22.93 -34.37
CA LEU A 39 10.33 -21.65 -33.90
C LEU A 39 10.31 -20.59 -35.01
N TYR A 40 10.99 -20.80 -36.13
CA TYR A 40 10.93 -19.88 -37.27
C TYR A 40 9.50 -19.79 -37.85
N ASP A 41 8.81 -20.93 -37.89
CA ASP A 41 7.42 -21.06 -38.33
C ASP A 41 6.47 -21.06 -37.13
N THR A 42 5.79 -19.93 -36.91
CA THR A 42 4.84 -19.78 -35.81
C THR A 42 3.62 -20.68 -35.94
N GLU A 43 3.34 -21.27 -37.11
CA GLU A 43 2.27 -22.27 -37.27
C GLU A 43 2.56 -23.56 -36.50
N VAL A 44 3.83 -23.87 -36.24
CA VAL A 44 4.22 -25.03 -35.40
C VAL A 44 3.64 -24.87 -33.99
N LEU A 45 3.71 -23.66 -33.44
CA LEU A 45 3.14 -23.34 -32.13
C LEU A 45 1.62 -23.49 -32.11
N ASP A 46 0.92 -23.15 -33.20
CA ASP A 46 -0.52 -23.35 -33.31
C ASP A 46 -0.90 -24.84 -33.37
N LYS A 47 -0.11 -25.67 -34.06
CA LYS A 47 -0.31 -27.12 -34.09
C LYS A 47 -0.13 -27.74 -32.70
N ILE A 48 0.94 -27.35 -32.00
CA ILE A 48 1.22 -27.81 -30.63
C ILE A 48 0.07 -27.39 -29.70
N ARG A 49 -0.37 -26.13 -29.74
CA ARG A 49 -1.50 -25.63 -28.96
C ARG A 49 -2.76 -26.45 -29.20
N GLN A 50 -3.11 -26.72 -30.46
CA GLN A 50 -4.30 -27.50 -30.81
C GLN A 50 -4.21 -28.95 -30.32
N GLU A 51 -3.04 -29.58 -30.36
CA GLU A 51 -2.84 -30.93 -29.80
C GLU A 51 -3.00 -30.96 -28.28
N GLU A 52 -2.46 -29.97 -27.58
CA GLU A 52 -2.63 -29.83 -26.14
C GLU A 52 -4.08 -29.61 -25.72
N GLU A 53 -4.83 -28.80 -26.48
CA GLU A 53 -6.26 -28.58 -26.26
C GLU A 53 -7.03 -29.90 -26.41
N LYS A 54 -6.76 -30.67 -27.47
CA LYS A 54 -7.38 -31.99 -27.72
C LYS A 54 -7.11 -33.00 -26.60
N ARG A 55 -5.90 -33.01 -26.02
CA ARG A 55 -5.55 -33.91 -24.90
C ARG A 55 -6.36 -33.63 -23.62
N ASN A 56 -6.83 -32.39 -23.43
CA ASN A 56 -7.54 -31.95 -22.22
C ASN A 56 -9.08 -31.99 -22.29
N VAL A 57 -9.69 -32.17 -23.48
CA VAL A 57 -11.16 -32.22 -23.67
C VAL A 57 -11.84 -33.37 -22.90
N ARG A 58 -11.10 -34.34 -22.36
CA ARG A 58 -11.64 -35.47 -21.59
C ARG A 58 -12.07 -35.14 -20.15
N LYS A 59 -11.98 -33.88 -19.69
CA LYS A 59 -12.47 -33.43 -18.37
C LYS A 59 -13.42 -32.24 -18.52
N VAL A 60 -14.58 -32.32 -17.85
CA VAL A 60 -15.66 -31.31 -17.67
C VAL A 60 -15.61 -30.07 -18.58
N ARG A 61 -16.56 -29.97 -19.52
CA ARG A 61 -16.64 -29.01 -20.64
C ARG A 61 -16.35 -27.53 -20.30
N ALA A 62 -16.86 -27.02 -19.17
CA ALA A 62 -16.62 -25.64 -18.77
C ALA A 62 -15.16 -25.37 -18.34
N LEU A 63 -14.51 -26.33 -17.66
CA LEU A 63 -13.10 -26.21 -17.24
C LEU A 63 -12.15 -26.31 -18.45
N SER A 64 -12.55 -27.02 -19.51
CA SER A 64 -11.76 -27.10 -20.74
C SER A 64 -11.76 -25.79 -21.53
N GLU A 65 -12.88 -25.05 -21.55
CA GLU A 65 -12.99 -23.78 -22.27
C GLU A 65 -12.12 -22.68 -21.64
N PHE A 66 -12.13 -22.55 -20.30
CA PHE A 66 -11.25 -21.61 -19.60
C PHE A 66 -9.77 -21.95 -19.81
N SER A 67 -9.41 -23.23 -19.73
CA SER A 67 -8.02 -23.68 -19.95
C SER A 67 -7.54 -23.41 -21.38
N ALA A 68 -8.43 -23.56 -22.37
CA ALA A 68 -8.11 -23.27 -23.77
C ALA A 68 -7.87 -21.77 -24.00
N MET A 69 -8.71 -20.90 -23.41
CA MET A 69 -8.53 -19.45 -23.50
C MET A 69 -7.17 -19.00 -22.93
N TYR A 70 -6.81 -19.48 -21.74
CA TYR A 70 -5.52 -19.17 -21.12
C TYR A 70 -4.33 -19.70 -21.92
N ARG A 71 -4.44 -20.92 -22.45
CA ARG A 71 -3.40 -21.50 -23.31
C ARG A 71 -3.23 -20.67 -24.59
N SER A 72 -4.32 -20.27 -25.24
CA SER A 72 -4.26 -19.39 -26.42
C SER A 72 -3.49 -18.10 -26.10
N ASN A 73 -3.78 -17.44 -24.98
CA ASN A 73 -3.07 -16.23 -24.59
C ASN A 73 -1.56 -16.44 -24.41
N VAL A 74 -1.14 -17.52 -23.73
CA VAL A 74 0.29 -17.86 -23.54
C VAL A 74 1.01 -18.03 -24.88
N TYR A 75 0.40 -18.76 -25.80
CA TYR A 75 0.98 -19.02 -27.13
C TYR A 75 1.00 -17.76 -28.01
N GLU A 76 -0.01 -16.89 -27.95
CA GLU A 76 0.03 -15.59 -28.64
C GLU A 76 1.18 -14.71 -28.14
N ILE A 77 1.38 -14.60 -26.82
CA ILE A 77 2.49 -13.84 -26.22
C ILE A 77 3.85 -14.35 -26.75
N MET A 78 4.03 -15.67 -26.82
CA MET A 78 5.24 -16.27 -27.37
C MET A 78 5.41 -15.99 -28.86
N LYS A 79 4.35 -16.10 -29.66
CA LYS A 79 4.39 -15.81 -31.10
C LYS A 79 4.78 -14.37 -31.37
N ASP A 80 4.25 -13.43 -30.59
CA ASP A 80 4.59 -12.01 -30.69
C ASP A 80 6.07 -11.78 -30.38
N PHE A 81 6.59 -12.42 -29.32
CA PHE A 81 8.02 -12.34 -28.96
C PHE A 81 8.92 -12.91 -30.06
N ILE A 82 8.62 -14.13 -30.55
CA ILE A 82 9.39 -14.78 -31.61
C ILE A 82 9.38 -13.93 -32.87
N THR A 83 8.22 -13.47 -33.32
CA THR A 83 8.10 -12.64 -34.53
C THR A 83 8.92 -11.36 -34.42
N LYS A 84 8.96 -10.75 -33.23
CA LYS A 84 9.70 -9.51 -32.96
C LYS A 84 11.23 -9.70 -32.96
N TYR A 85 11.73 -10.88 -32.59
CA TYR A 85 13.15 -11.11 -32.31
C TYR A 85 13.85 -12.14 -33.20
N ARG A 86 13.12 -12.98 -33.96
CA ARG A 86 13.69 -14.05 -34.81
C ARG A 86 14.67 -13.57 -35.89
N GLU A 87 14.59 -12.30 -36.27
CA GLU A 87 15.53 -11.68 -37.22
C GLU A 87 16.71 -10.97 -36.53
N LYS A 88 16.67 -10.83 -35.20
CA LYS A 88 17.61 -10.02 -34.41
C LYS A 88 18.57 -10.87 -33.59
N ILE A 89 18.12 -12.02 -33.10
CA ILE A 89 18.92 -12.93 -32.27
C ILE A 89 18.67 -14.39 -32.70
N PRO A 90 19.63 -15.30 -32.45
CA PRO A 90 19.47 -16.73 -32.73
C PRO A 90 18.20 -17.34 -32.13
N LEU A 91 17.57 -18.27 -32.86
CA LEU A 91 16.35 -18.96 -32.40
C LEU A 91 16.58 -19.80 -31.13
N ILE A 92 17.79 -20.32 -30.94
CA ILE A 92 18.18 -21.01 -29.70
C ILE A 92 18.11 -20.07 -28.49
N ASP A 93 18.58 -18.83 -28.63
CA ASP A 93 18.53 -17.84 -27.55
C ASP A 93 17.07 -17.45 -27.27
N ILE A 94 16.24 -17.27 -28.30
CA ILE A 94 14.80 -17.02 -28.15
C ILE A 94 14.11 -18.15 -27.40
N LYS A 95 14.43 -19.40 -27.74
CA LYS A 95 13.92 -20.58 -27.06
C LYS A 95 14.30 -20.56 -25.58
N ASP A 96 15.58 -20.33 -25.28
CA ASP A 96 16.09 -20.31 -23.91
C ASP A 96 15.43 -19.19 -23.08
N TYR A 97 15.30 -17.99 -23.64
CA TYR A 97 14.54 -16.90 -23.00
C TYR A 97 13.09 -17.29 -22.69
N ILE A 98 12.38 -17.91 -23.63
CA ILE A 98 10.99 -18.35 -23.40
C ILE A 98 10.94 -19.38 -22.26
N ILE A 99 11.86 -20.34 -22.23
CA ILE A 99 11.93 -21.38 -21.18
C ILE A 99 12.15 -20.75 -19.81
N ASP A 100 13.07 -19.80 -19.71
CA ASP A 100 13.38 -19.09 -18.46
C ASP A 100 12.20 -18.21 -18.03
N PHE A 101 11.58 -17.46 -18.94
CA PHE A 101 10.40 -16.65 -18.63
C PHE A 101 9.20 -17.49 -18.16
N LEU A 102 9.00 -18.68 -18.74
CA LEU A 102 7.98 -19.62 -18.29
C LEU A 102 8.31 -20.18 -16.90
N LYS A 103 9.58 -20.50 -16.62
CA LYS A 103 10.03 -21.00 -15.31
C LYS A 103 9.78 -19.95 -14.22
N GLU A 104 10.24 -18.72 -14.43
CA GLU A 104 9.99 -17.56 -13.56
C GLU A 104 8.50 -17.38 -13.27
N SER A 105 7.66 -17.43 -14.32
CA SER A 105 6.22 -17.28 -14.18
C SER A 105 5.58 -18.38 -13.34
N VAL A 106 6.05 -19.62 -13.47
CA VAL A 106 5.61 -20.75 -12.63
C VAL A 106 6.03 -20.52 -11.18
N GLU A 107 7.24 -20.03 -10.92
CA GLU A 107 7.71 -19.71 -9.58
C GLU A 107 6.89 -18.58 -8.93
N ALA A 108 6.61 -17.50 -9.66
CA ALA A 108 5.75 -16.41 -9.20
C ALA A 108 4.36 -16.92 -8.80
N LEU A 109 3.73 -17.75 -9.64
CA LEU A 109 2.42 -18.35 -9.34
C LEU A 109 2.47 -19.29 -8.13
N ASN A 110 3.59 -19.97 -7.87
CA ASN A 110 3.76 -20.81 -6.68
C ASN A 110 3.73 -19.97 -5.39
N ILE A 111 4.42 -18.83 -5.39
CA ILE A 111 4.43 -17.90 -4.24
C ILE A 111 3.05 -17.24 -4.08
N LEU A 112 2.44 -16.77 -5.17
CA LEU A 112 1.09 -16.19 -5.16
C LEU A 112 0.01 -17.17 -4.66
N ARG A 113 0.18 -18.47 -4.89
CA ARG A 113 -0.71 -19.48 -4.28
C ARG A 113 -0.59 -19.54 -2.76
N ASN A 114 0.59 -19.27 -2.21
CA ASN A 114 0.86 -19.42 -0.78
C ASN A 114 0.33 -18.23 0.05
N ILE A 115 0.07 -17.08 -0.56
CA ILE A 115 -0.51 -15.91 0.13
C ILE A 115 -2.02 -16.03 0.37
N THR A 116 -2.72 -16.94 -0.30
CA THR A 116 -4.18 -17.11 -0.17
C THR A 116 -4.58 -18.36 0.61
N ASN A 117 -3.92 -18.57 1.76
CA ASN A 117 -4.18 -19.74 2.61
C ASN A 117 -5.64 -19.73 3.14
N PRO A 118 -6.43 -20.80 2.90
CA PRO A 118 -7.80 -20.89 3.39
C PRO A 118 -7.95 -21.09 4.91
N ASP A 119 -6.86 -21.37 5.63
CA ASP A 119 -6.94 -21.61 7.08
C ASP A 119 -6.86 -20.31 7.90
N GLU A 120 -8.01 -19.68 8.11
CA GLU A 120 -8.17 -18.51 8.98
C GLU A 120 -7.72 -18.77 10.44
N ARG A 121 -7.67 -20.03 10.89
CA ARG A 121 -7.35 -20.37 12.29
C ARG A 121 -5.86 -20.23 12.61
N ASN A 122 -4.99 -20.23 11.60
CA ASN A 122 -3.55 -20.08 11.78
C ASN A 122 -3.00 -18.90 10.97
N LEU A 123 -3.77 -17.81 10.93
CA LEU A 123 -3.50 -16.64 10.10
C LEU A 123 -2.12 -16.02 10.39
N GLU A 124 -1.65 -16.05 11.65
CA GLU A 124 -0.38 -15.45 12.07
C GLU A 124 0.87 -16.15 11.50
N ASN A 125 0.75 -17.44 11.17
CA ASN A 125 1.84 -18.19 10.53
C ASN A 125 1.77 -18.18 9.00
N THR A 126 0.77 -17.51 8.42
CA THR A 126 0.64 -17.44 6.97
C THR A 126 1.73 -16.56 6.35
N TYR A 127 2.12 -16.90 5.14
CA TYR A 127 3.08 -16.12 4.35
C TYR A 127 2.60 -14.67 4.20
N LEU A 128 1.30 -14.49 3.93
CA LEU A 128 0.69 -13.18 3.80
C LEU A 128 0.79 -12.35 5.09
N TYR A 129 0.51 -12.94 6.26
CA TYR A 129 0.62 -12.23 7.53
C TYR A 129 2.05 -11.75 7.80
N LYS A 130 3.06 -12.60 7.56
CA LYS A 130 4.47 -12.21 7.74
C LYS A 130 4.83 -11.01 6.87
N LEU A 131 4.43 -11.01 5.60
CA LEU A 131 4.63 -9.88 4.69
C LEU A 131 3.86 -8.64 5.13
N THR A 132 2.60 -8.80 5.54
CA THR A 132 1.80 -7.70 6.07
C THR A 132 2.47 -7.09 7.29
N LYS A 133 3.02 -7.88 8.21
CA LYS A 133 3.72 -7.39 9.40
C LYS A 133 4.99 -6.63 9.08
N TYR A 134 5.72 -7.08 8.07
CA TYR A 134 6.89 -6.36 7.58
C TYR A 134 6.51 -4.97 7.05
N VAL A 135 5.53 -4.90 6.14
CA VAL A 135 5.05 -3.64 5.57
C VAL A 135 4.44 -2.74 6.65
N GLU A 136 3.62 -3.32 7.53
CA GLU A 136 2.97 -2.64 8.65
C GLU A 136 4.00 -1.99 9.59
N THR A 137 5.11 -2.65 9.88
CA THR A 137 6.15 -2.13 10.78
C THR A 137 6.79 -0.84 10.26
N ILE A 138 6.88 -0.69 8.93
CA ILE A 138 7.55 0.44 8.27
C ILE A 138 6.56 1.57 8.00
N LEU A 139 5.39 1.25 7.45
CA LEU A 139 4.45 2.25 6.94
C LEU A 139 3.31 2.61 7.88
N PHE A 140 2.89 1.69 8.76
CA PHE A 140 1.72 1.90 9.61
C PHE A 140 1.82 1.09 10.90
N PRO A 141 2.81 1.31 11.79
CA PRO A 141 3.13 0.37 12.85
C PRO A 141 2.06 0.31 13.94
N ARG A 142 1.88 -0.87 14.56
CA ARG A 142 1.07 -1.00 15.78
C ARG A 142 1.92 -0.68 17.02
N GLY A 143 1.25 -0.21 18.07
CA GLY A 143 1.86 0.07 19.38
C GLY A 143 0.81 0.47 20.41
N ILE A 144 1.21 0.46 21.68
CA ILE A 144 0.32 0.75 22.82
C ILE A 144 0.21 2.26 23.05
N SER A 145 1.28 3.01 22.73
CA SER A 145 1.36 4.47 22.87
C SER A 145 1.70 5.16 21.54
N ILE A 146 1.33 6.45 21.41
CA ILE A 146 1.72 7.26 20.24
C ILE A 146 3.25 7.36 20.16
N ASN A 147 3.94 7.53 21.28
CA ASN A 147 5.40 7.63 21.32
C ASN A 147 6.10 6.39 20.75
N GLU A 148 5.65 5.19 21.11
CA GLU A 148 6.20 3.94 20.58
C GLU A 148 6.03 3.86 19.05
N ILE A 149 4.84 4.20 18.55
CA ILE A 149 4.51 4.15 17.13
C ILE A 149 5.30 5.20 16.36
N TYR A 150 5.37 6.42 16.88
CA TYR A 150 6.07 7.53 16.25
C TYR A 150 7.59 7.27 16.16
N LYS A 151 8.20 6.70 17.21
CA LYS A 151 9.62 6.29 17.19
C LYS A 151 9.89 5.23 16.11
N LYS A 152 8.96 4.28 15.89
CA LYS A 152 9.07 3.32 14.77
C LYS A 152 8.97 4.02 13.42
N LEU A 153 8.04 4.98 13.27
CA LEU A 153 7.88 5.73 12.03
C LEU A 153 9.12 6.56 11.67
N ILE A 154 9.63 7.34 12.64
CA ILE A 154 10.86 8.13 12.46
C ILE A 154 12.05 7.27 12.07
N LYS A 155 12.20 6.09 12.68
CA LYS A 155 13.31 5.19 12.35
C LYS A 155 13.39 4.89 10.85
N TYR A 156 12.25 4.78 10.17
CA TYR A 156 12.17 4.46 8.74
C TYR A 156 11.91 5.68 7.84
N SER A 157 11.63 6.85 8.41
CA SER A 157 11.28 8.03 7.61
C SER A 157 12.40 8.54 6.69
N PRO A 158 13.71 8.45 7.02
CA PRO A 158 14.77 8.88 6.11
C PRO A 158 14.71 8.23 4.72
N GLU A 159 14.23 6.99 4.64
CA GLU A 159 14.12 6.23 3.39
C GLU A 159 12.67 6.14 2.89
N PHE A 160 11.69 6.04 3.80
CA PHE A 160 10.30 5.71 3.48
C PHE A 160 9.29 6.81 3.83
N TYR A 161 9.70 8.03 4.13
CA TYR A 161 8.77 9.11 4.50
C TYR A 161 7.67 9.33 3.44
N GLU A 162 8.02 9.37 2.15
CA GLU A 162 6.99 9.57 1.11
C GLU A 162 6.02 8.39 1.04
N CYS A 163 6.48 7.16 1.29
CA CYS A 163 5.61 5.99 1.40
C CYS A 163 4.69 6.11 2.63
N GLN A 164 5.22 6.50 3.79
CA GLN A 164 4.47 6.73 5.02
C GLN A 164 3.42 7.83 4.84
N ARG A 165 3.77 8.94 4.17
CA ARG A 165 2.87 10.04 3.83
C ARG A 165 1.78 9.60 2.85
N HIS A 166 2.11 8.75 1.87
CA HIS A 166 1.17 8.25 0.88
C HIS A 166 0.04 7.42 1.51
N ILE A 167 0.33 6.66 2.57
CA ILE A 167 -0.67 5.90 3.35
C ILE A 167 -1.79 6.80 3.89
N LEU A 168 -1.55 8.09 4.12
CA LEU A 168 -2.57 9.03 4.58
C LEU A 168 -3.32 9.75 3.46
N LYS A 169 -3.00 9.57 2.18
CA LYS A 169 -3.55 10.40 1.10
C LYS A 169 -4.48 9.63 0.16
N PRO A 170 -5.71 9.27 0.58
CA PRO A 170 -6.66 8.62 -0.30
C PRO A 170 -7.05 9.53 -1.47
N HIS A 171 -7.22 8.93 -2.65
CA HIS A 171 -7.45 9.68 -3.90
C HIS A 171 -8.86 10.24 -4.08
N THR A 172 -9.88 9.60 -3.50
CA THR A 172 -11.23 10.13 -3.67
C THR A 172 -11.33 11.39 -2.82
N TYR A 173 -11.60 12.52 -3.47
CA TYR A 173 -12.16 13.68 -2.80
C TYR A 173 -13.46 13.20 -2.16
N TYR A 174 -13.40 12.75 -0.91
CA TYR A 174 -14.54 12.98 -0.05
C TYR A 174 -14.70 14.50 -0.12
N ARG A 175 -15.81 14.95 -0.72
CA ARG A 175 -16.39 16.19 -0.26
C ARG A 175 -16.65 15.93 1.21
N GLU A 176 -15.68 16.26 2.05
CA GLU A 176 -16.04 16.78 3.35
C GLU A 176 -16.79 18.05 3.01
N ASP A 177 -18.07 17.89 2.66
CA ASP A 177 -19.03 18.90 3.04
C ASP A 177 -18.87 18.89 4.56
N LEU A 178 -18.12 19.88 5.06
CA LEU A 178 -17.87 20.11 6.49
C LEU A 178 -19.20 20.19 7.27
N GLU A 179 -20.32 20.25 6.56
CA GLU A 179 -21.71 20.12 6.99
C GLU A 179 -22.06 18.81 7.70
N ASN A 180 -21.38 17.67 7.44
CA ASN A 180 -21.64 16.40 8.16
C ASN A 180 -20.37 15.71 8.70
N PRO A 181 -19.79 16.25 9.79
CA PRO A 181 -18.66 15.63 10.47
C PRO A 181 -19.14 14.47 11.36
N ASP A 182 -18.88 13.23 10.93
CA ASP A 182 -18.85 12.11 11.88
C ASP A 182 -17.53 12.24 12.67
N PHE A 183 -17.58 12.99 13.77
CA PHE A 183 -16.42 13.43 14.55
C PHE A 183 -15.55 12.29 15.10
N PHE A 184 -16.08 11.07 15.15
CA PHE A 184 -15.33 9.89 15.57
C PHE A 184 -14.48 9.29 14.45
N ILE A 185 -14.69 9.67 13.19
CA ILE A 185 -14.01 9.08 12.04
C ILE A 185 -12.71 9.81 11.74
N ILE A 186 -11.61 9.07 11.57
CA ILE A 186 -10.29 9.58 11.16
C ILE A 186 -10.16 9.42 9.63
N PRO A 187 -10.22 10.51 8.86
CA PRO A 187 -10.01 10.50 7.42
C PRO A 187 -8.51 10.53 7.09
N GLY A 188 -8.21 10.37 5.79
CA GLY A 188 -6.88 10.71 5.28
C GLY A 188 -6.66 12.22 5.21
N ILE A 189 -5.43 12.62 4.91
CA ILE A 189 -5.00 13.99 4.67
C ILE A 189 -5.43 14.41 3.26
N SER A 190 -6.46 15.25 3.18
CA SER A 190 -6.86 15.95 1.96
C SER A 190 -5.87 17.07 1.61
N PRO A 191 -5.92 17.64 0.40
CA PRO A 191 -5.12 18.83 0.06
C PRO A 191 -5.36 20.00 1.03
N LYS A 192 -6.60 20.23 1.48
CA LYS A 192 -6.94 21.28 2.47
C LYS A 192 -6.29 21.00 3.82
N VAL A 193 -6.37 19.75 4.32
CA VAL A 193 -5.70 19.35 5.57
C VAL A 193 -4.18 19.51 5.45
N TYR A 194 -3.59 19.12 4.32
CA TYR A 194 -2.15 19.31 4.09
C TYR A 194 -1.75 20.79 4.09
N GLN A 195 -2.56 21.66 3.50
CA GLN A 195 -2.34 23.12 3.54
C GLN A 195 -2.41 23.67 4.97
N ILE A 196 -3.38 23.22 5.78
CA ILE A 196 -3.48 23.59 7.20
C ILE A 196 -2.21 23.18 7.95
N ILE A 197 -1.75 21.93 7.78
CA ILE A 197 -0.50 21.43 8.40
C ILE A 197 0.71 22.25 7.97
N ASN A 198 0.78 22.62 6.69
CA ASN A 198 1.85 23.44 6.15
C ASN A 198 1.85 24.86 6.74
N ASN A 199 0.67 25.47 6.86
CA ASN A 199 0.51 26.79 7.48
C ASN A 199 0.96 26.76 8.95
N ILE A 200 0.49 25.76 9.71
CA ILE A 200 0.89 25.54 11.11
C ILE A 200 2.41 25.42 11.22
N THR A 201 3.02 24.54 10.43
CA THR A 201 4.48 24.31 10.42
C THR A 201 5.23 25.62 10.15
N SER A 202 4.77 26.40 9.17
CA SER A 202 5.35 27.68 8.81
C SER A 202 5.27 28.69 9.96
N LEU A 203 4.10 28.84 10.59
CA LEU A 203 3.89 29.78 11.69
C LEU A 203 4.78 29.44 12.90
N TYR A 204 4.87 28.16 13.26
CA TYR A 204 5.74 27.73 14.36
C TYR A 204 7.22 28.07 14.11
N ASN A 205 7.71 27.92 12.87
CA ASN A 205 9.11 28.16 12.57
C ASN A 205 9.46 29.64 12.32
N LEU A 206 8.53 30.41 11.75
CA LEU A 206 8.80 31.80 11.34
C LEU A 206 8.50 32.82 12.44
N ASP A 207 7.37 32.66 13.13
CA ASP A 207 6.90 33.64 14.12
C ASP A 207 6.13 32.99 15.28
N PRO A 208 6.79 32.12 16.08
CA PRO A 208 6.15 31.55 17.25
C PRO A 208 6.04 32.60 18.36
N ASN A 209 4.86 32.68 18.97
CA ASN A 209 4.71 33.24 20.30
C ASN A 209 5.25 32.25 21.34
N TYR A 210 5.55 32.72 22.54
CA TYR A 210 5.97 31.88 23.66
C TYR A 210 5.07 32.14 24.85
N GLY A 211 4.60 31.06 25.47
CA GLY A 211 3.77 31.13 26.67
C GLY A 211 4.18 30.07 27.68
N GLN A 212 3.75 30.26 28.93
CA GLN A 212 4.04 29.34 30.02
C GLN A 212 3.57 27.92 29.67
N PHE A 213 4.41 26.92 29.93
CA PHE A 213 4.04 25.52 29.78
C PHE A 213 3.16 25.10 30.97
N PRO A 214 1.87 24.77 30.78
CA PRO A 214 0.99 24.49 31.92
C PRO A 214 1.44 23.29 32.77
N GLU A 215 2.16 22.33 32.18
CA GLU A 215 2.56 21.08 32.82
C GLU A 215 3.98 21.08 33.41
N LYS A 216 4.81 22.10 33.12
CA LYS A 216 6.17 22.21 33.68
C LYS A 216 6.48 23.65 34.08
N GLU A 217 6.74 23.86 35.37
CA GLU A 217 7.24 25.13 35.90
C GLU A 217 8.59 25.50 35.27
N ASP A 218 8.86 26.79 35.12
CA ASP A 218 10.07 27.35 34.49
C ASP A 218 10.30 26.97 33.01
N TYR A 219 9.27 26.49 32.31
CA TYR A 219 9.32 26.26 30.86
C TYR A 219 8.36 27.14 30.08
N GLU A 220 8.80 27.58 28.91
CA GLU A 220 7.97 28.20 27.87
C GLU A 220 7.88 27.29 26.65
N ILE A 221 6.65 27.11 26.14
CA ILE A 221 6.37 26.37 24.90
C ILE A 221 6.04 27.34 23.76
N PRO A 222 6.35 26.96 22.51
CA PRO A 222 5.95 27.77 21.37
C PRO A 222 4.45 27.66 21.15
N MET A 223 3.84 28.75 20.72
CA MET A 223 2.42 28.89 20.46
C MET A 223 2.18 29.72 19.20
N ILE A 224 1.09 29.48 18.49
CA ILE A 224 0.66 30.31 17.36
C ILE A 224 -0.78 30.79 17.60
N LEU A 225 -1.16 31.93 17.03
CA LEU A 225 -2.52 32.43 17.19
C LEU A 225 -3.49 31.54 16.42
N LYS A 226 -4.61 31.19 17.08
CA LYS A 226 -5.68 30.41 16.47
C LYS A 226 -6.20 31.08 15.20
N ASN A 227 -6.37 32.41 15.22
CA ASN A 227 -6.90 33.16 14.09
C ASN A 227 -6.02 33.07 12.84
N ASP A 228 -4.70 33.04 12.98
CA ASP A 228 -3.76 32.93 11.85
C ASP A 228 -3.86 31.59 11.12
N VAL A 229 -4.32 30.56 11.84
CA VAL A 229 -4.57 29.23 11.28
C VAL A 229 -6.01 29.10 10.78
N PHE A 230 -6.99 29.67 11.47
CA PHE A 230 -8.42 29.38 11.23
C PHE A 230 -9.04 30.29 10.17
N LEU A 231 -8.74 31.60 10.20
CA LEU A 231 -9.35 32.58 9.29
C LEU A 231 -9.17 32.24 7.80
N PRO A 232 -8.02 31.71 7.33
CA PRO A 232 -7.85 31.36 5.92
C PRO A 232 -8.77 30.24 5.40
N TYR A 233 -9.45 29.51 6.29
CA TYR A 233 -10.21 28.30 5.93
C TYR A 233 -11.68 28.31 6.36
N ILE A 234 -12.14 29.38 7.03
CA ILE A 234 -13.50 29.56 7.52
C ILE A 234 -14.12 30.75 6.79
N ASP A 235 -15.13 30.50 5.95
CA ASP A 235 -15.70 31.54 5.08
C ASP A 235 -16.79 32.39 5.75
N SER A 236 -17.33 31.98 6.90
CA SER A 236 -18.03 32.77 7.94
C SER A 236 -19.07 31.92 8.72
N ILE A 237 -19.08 32.02 10.06
CA ILE A 237 -20.12 31.53 11.00
C ILE A 237 -20.48 30.02 10.90
N ALA A 238 -19.57 29.13 10.51
CA ALA A 238 -19.83 27.69 10.54
C ALA A 238 -19.09 27.02 11.70
N ASN A 239 -19.78 26.78 12.83
CA ASN A 239 -19.27 26.00 13.97
C ASN A 239 -18.64 24.66 13.53
N ALA A 240 -19.16 24.05 12.47
CA ALA A 240 -18.67 22.76 11.96
C ALA A 240 -17.26 22.83 11.37
N GLU A 241 -16.90 23.91 10.68
CA GLU A 241 -15.55 24.10 10.11
C GLU A 241 -14.53 24.34 11.22
N GLU A 242 -14.91 25.13 12.23
CA GLU A 242 -14.07 25.37 13.40
C GLU A 242 -13.78 24.07 14.16
N GLU A 243 -14.81 23.26 14.43
CA GLU A 243 -14.65 21.96 15.08
C GLU A 243 -13.84 20.96 14.23
N ALA A 244 -13.97 21.01 12.90
CA ALA A 244 -13.15 20.20 12.02
C ALA A 244 -11.66 20.57 12.12
N ILE A 245 -11.32 21.87 12.13
CA ILE A 245 -9.93 22.31 12.29
C ILE A 245 -9.41 21.94 13.68
N LYS A 246 -10.21 22.10 14.75
CA LYS A 246 -9.84 21.64 16.10
C LYS A 246 -9.49 20.14 16.11
N THR A 247 -10.31 19.33 15.46
CA THR A 247 -10.06 17.89 15.36
C THR A 247 -8.77 17.60 14.57
N ILE A 248 -8.46 18.39 13.54
CA ILE A 248 -7.18 18.28 12.80
C ILE A 248 -6.00 18.60 13.74
N LEU A 249 -6.09 19.67 14.54
CA LEU A 249 -5.05 20.04 15.50
C LEU A 249 -4.74 18.88 16.47
N GLU A 250 -5.77 18.26 17.04
CA GLU A 250 -5.61 17.12 17.94
C GLU A 250 -4.89 15.94 17.26
N ARG A 251 -5.26 15.65 16.01
CA ARG A 251 -4.66 14.56 15.22
C ARG A 251 -3.18 14.82 14.90
N VAL A 252 -2.73 16.07 14.86
CA VAL A 252 -1.32 16.44 14.69
C VAL A 252 -0.60 16.78 16.01
N GLY A 253 -1.21 16.47 17.16
CA GLY A 253 -0.56 16.58 18.47
C GLY A 253 -0.66 17.95 19.13
N LEU A 254 -1.52 18.83 18.59
CA LEU A 254 -1.73 20.19 19.07
C LEU A 254 -3.03 20.30 19.85
N ARG A 255 -3.15 21.39 20.62
CA ARG A 255 -4.32 21.74 21.43
C ARG A 255 -4.53 23.25 21.44
N ILE A 256 -5.71 23.67 21.85
CA ILE A 256 -6.03 25.08 22.08
C ILE A 256 -5.87 25.41 23.57
N ILE A 257 -5.14 26.48 23.88
CA ILE A 257 -4.96 27.05 25.21
C ILE A 257 -5.67 28.41 25.26
N ASP A 258 -6.43 28.65 26.34
CA ASP A 258 -7.19 29.88 26.60
C ASP A 258 -8.15 30.31 25.49
N GLY A 259 -8.51 29.40 24.58
CA GLY A 259 -9.33 29.68 23.40
C GLY A 259 -8.64 30.48 22.30
N ILE A 260 -7.39 30.92 22.51
CA ILE A 260 -6.68 31.90 21.67
C ILE A 260 -5.45 31.30 21.00
N PHE A 261 -4.72 30.44 21.71
CA PHE A 261 -3.43 29.92 21.26
C PHE A 261 -3.51 28.47 20.86
N ILE A 262 -2.81 28.09 19.79
CA ILE A 262 -2.56 26.71 19.42
C ILE A 262 -1.16 26.36 19.92
N ALA A 263 -1.06 25.32 20.74
CA ALA A 263 0.17 24.87 21.37
C ALA A 263 0.30 23.34 21.27
N PRO A 264 1.51 22.75 21.34
CA PRO A 264 1.67 21.30 21.42
C PRO A 264 1.11 20.75 22.74
N THR A 265 0.59 19.52 22.68
CA THR A 265 0.22 18.74 23.88
C THR A 265 1.48 18.29 24.63
N GLN A 266 1.37 18.01 25.93
CA GLN A 266 2.51 17.54 26.74
C GLN A 266 3.19 16.30 26.12
N ASP A 267 2.41 15.27 25.78
CA ASP A 267 2.92 14.05 25.13
C ASP A 267 3.69 14.36 23.85
N PHE A 268 3.21 15.34 23.07
CA PHE A 268 3.87 15.75 21.84
C PHE A 268 5.14 16.56 22.11
N VAL A 269 5.16 17.45 23.10
CA VAL A 269 6.38 18.17 23.52
C VAL A 269 7.49 17.21 23.91
N ASP A 270 7.19 16.21 24.76
CA ASP A 270 8.19 15.24 25.20
C ASP A 270 8.76 14.45 24.01
N LEU A 271 7.89 14.05 23.06
CA LEU A 271 8.30 13.40 21.83
C LEU A 271 9.17 14.31 20.93
N LEU A 272 8.83 15.60 20.82
CA LEU A 272 9.60 16.55 20.02
C LEU A 272 10.98 16.80 20.63
N ILE A 273 11.10 16.87 21.96
CA ILE A 273 12.39 17.00 22.67
C ILE A 273 13.23 15.75 22.45
N ASP A 274 12.65 14.55 22.62
CA ASP A 274 13.33 13.26 22.43
C ASP A 274 13.96 13.10 21.04
N ASN A 275 13.40 13.77 20.02
CA ASN A 275 13.83 13.68 18.63
C ASN A 275 14.48 14.97 18.11
N ASN A 276 14.85 15.91 18.99
CA ASN A 276 15.50 17.19 18.64
C ASN A 276 14.70 18.08 17.68
N PHE A 277 13.36 18.05 17.76
CA PHE A 277 12.49 18.99 17.04
C PHE A 277 12.11 20.23 17.88
N LEU A 278 12.48 20.24 19.16
CA LEU A 278 12.42 21.41 20.04
C LEU A 278 13.81 21.66 20.62
N ARG A 279 14.43 22.79 20.28
CA ARG A 279 15.71 23.20 20.87
C ARG A 279 15.46 23.89 22.21
N THR A 280 16.18 23.46 23.23
CA THR A 280 16.10 24.08 24.56
C THR A 280 17.01 25.30 24.64
N ASN A 281 16.50 26.44 25.09
CA ASN A 281 17.27 27.65 25.32
C ASN A 281 17.00 28.22 26.72
N LYS A 282 18.01 28.24 27.59
CA LYS A 282 17.87 28.80 28.94
C LYS A 282 18.08 30.30 28.91
N GLN A 283 17.08 31.06 29.34
CA GLN A 283 17.10 32.51 29.38
C GLN A 283 17.73 33.02 30.68
N SER A 284 18.08 34.32 30.70
CA SER A 284 18.74 34.98 31.84
C SER A 284 17.87 35.07 33.09
N ASP A 285 16.55 35.00 32.93
CA ASP A 285 15.55 34.95 34.00
C ASP A 285 15.38 33.55 34.61
N GLY A 286 16.13 32.55 34.12
CA GLY A 286 16.05 31.16 34.58
C GLY A 286 15.05 30.31 33.81
N ILE A 287 14.18 30.93 33.01
CA ILE A 287 13.13 30.25 32.23
C ILE A 287 13.77 29.52 31.05
N THR A 288 13.28 28.31 30.80
CA THR A 288 13.72 27.46 29.70
C THR A 288 12.73 27.53 28.54
N ARG A 289 13.13 28.17 27.45
CA ARG A 289 12.32 28.33 26.25
C ARG A 289 12.57 27.21 25.25
N LEU A 290 11.48 26.59 24.77
CA LEU A 290 11.52 25.54 23.75
C LEU A 290 11.30 26.14 22.35
N ILE A 291 12.34 26.14 21.51
CA ILE A 291 12.32 26.73 20.17
C ILE A 291 11.99 25.64 19.14
N PRO A 292 10.94 25.81 18.31
CA PRO A 292 10.53 24.81 17.33
C PRO A 292 11.47 24.68 16.13
N GLN A 293 11.62 23.45 15.67
CA GLN A 293 12.36 23.05 14.47
C GLN A 293 11.49 22.08 13.66
N PHE A 294 10.28 22.51 13.33
CA PHE A 294 9.27 21.64 12.75
C PHE A 294 9.47 21.48 11.25
N SER A 295 9.00 20.34 10.74
CA SER A 295 8.77 20.13 9.32
C SER A 295 7.37 19.56 9.14
N ASN A 296 6.86 19.59 7.91
CA ASN A 296 5.60 18.91 7.60
C ASN A 296 5.71 17.41 7.94
N GLU A 297 6.89 16.81 7.77
CA GLU A 297 7.16 15.42 8.16
C GLU A 297 6.90 15.19 9.65
N THR A 298 7.37 16.08 10.52
CA THR A 298 7.16 15.98 11.97
C THR A 298 5.67 15.83 12.33
N LEU A 299 4.80 16.68 11.75
CA LEU A 299 3.36 16.68 12.02
C LEU A 299 2.61 15.55 11.30
N ILE A 300 3.01 15.22 10.07
CA ILE A 300 2.40 14.15 9.28
C ILE A 300 2.68 12.78 9.89
N LEU A 301 3.92 12.55 10.37
CA LEU A 301 4.25 11.32 11.09
C LEU A 301 3.47 11.21 12.40
N TYR A 302 3.15 12.34 13.06
CA TYR A 302 2.34 12.31 14.26
C TYR A 302 0.89 11.97 13.93
N TYR A 303 0.34 12.53 12.85
CA TYR A 303 -0.97 12.14 12.33
C TYR A 303 -1.01 10.64 12.00
N LEU A 304 0.04 10.12 11.35
CA LEU A 304 0.16 8.71 11.02
C LEU A 304 0.23 7.84 12.28
N ALA A 305 0.95 8.27 13.31
CA ALA A 305 1.00 7.60 14.60
C ALA A 305 -0.36 7.60 15.31
N PHE A 306 -1.08 8.73 15.27
CA PHE A 306 -2.43 8.86 15.79
C PHE A 306 -3.39 7.91 15.08
N ALA A 307 -3.41 7.91 13.74
CA ALA A 307 -4.21 7.00 12.93
C ALA A 307 -3.86 5.52 13.20
N SER A 308 -2.57 5.21 13.36
CA SER A 308 -2.08 3.87 13.68
C SER A 308 -2.53 3.36 15.04
N ARG A 309 -2.57 4.24 16.05
CA ARG A 309 -3.09 3.93 17.39
C ARG A 309 -4.61 3.77 17.37
N ARG A 310 -5.30 4.66 16.64
CA ARG A 310 -6.76 4.75 16.59
C ARG A 310 -7.33 4.02 15.37
N ARG A 311 -6.75 2.86 15.03
CA ARG A 311 -7.22 2.04 13.92
C ARG A 311 -8.69 1.74 13.95
N GLY A 312 -9.29 1.63 15.14
CA GLY A 312 -10.72 1.44 15.44
C GLY A 312 -11.67 2.58 15.05
N PHE A 313 -11.11 3.69 14.57
CA PHE A 313 -11.85 4.89 14.17
C PHE A 313 -11.56 5.37 12.74
N LEU A 314 -10.79 4.63 11.94
CA LEU A 314 -10.46 5.05 10.58
C LEU A 314 -11.69 5.09 9.67
N SER A 315 -11.69 6.03 8.73
CA SER A 315 -12.70 6.08 7.68
C SER A 315 -12.65 4.82 6.81
N LYS A 316 -13.79 4.41 6.27
CA LYS A 316 -13.85 3.25 5.35
C LYS A 316 -12.91 3.43 4.16
N GLU A 317 -12.78 4.68 3.71
CA GLU A 317 -11.93 5.05 2.59
C GLU A 317 -10.46 4.89 2.91
N LEU A 318 -10.02 5.38 4.07
CA LEU A 318 -8.64 5.22 4.51
C LEU A 318 -8.31 3.73 4.76
N ILE A 319 -9.22 2.95 5.33
CA ILE A 319 -9.05 1.49 5.47
C ILE A 319 -8.85 0.82 4.11
N ASN A 320 -9.67 1.17 3.11
CA ASN A 320 -9.54 0.64 1.76
C ASN A 320 -8.20 1.02 1.14
N TRP A 321 -7.81 2.28 1.28
CA TRP A 321 -6.59 2.84 0.75
C TRP A 321 -5.34 2.14 1.30
N ILE A 322 -5.27 1.97 2.63
CA ILE A 322 -4.16 1.28 3.30
C ILE A 322 -4.08 -0.19 2.85
N ALA A 323 -5.22 -0.89 2.84
CA ALA A 323 -5.27 -2.30 2.44
C ALA A 323 -4.85 -2.51 0.97
N MET A 324 -5.24 -1.59 0.09
CA MET A 324 -4.84 -1.64 -1.33
C MET A 324 -3.35 -1.35 -1.51
N ASN A 325 -2.81 -0.33 -0.85
CA ASN A 325 -1.39 -0.02 -0.92
C ASN A 325 -0.51 -1.18 -0.43
N PHE A 326 -0.91 -1.82 0.67
CA PHE A 326 -0.18 -2.98 1.19
C PHE A 326 -0.27 -4.17 0.24
N ALA A 327 -1.46 -4.44 -0.30
CA ALA A 327 -1.66 -5.49 -1.29
C ALA A 327 -0.81 -5.24 -2.54
N PHE A 328 -0.75 -4.01 -3.03
CA PHE A 328 0.05 -3.63 -4.18
C PHE A 328 1.55 -3.83 -3.92
N LEU A 329 2.06 -3.31 -2.81
CA LEU A 329 3.47 -3.47 -2.41
C LEU A 329 3.89 -4.94 -2.32
N ILE A 330 3.05 -5.76 -1.69
CA ILE A 330 3.30 -7.20 -1.56
C ILE A 330 3.24 -7.90 -2.91
N TYR A 331 2.22 -7.59 -3.73
CA TYR A 331 2.07 -8.20 -5.04
C TYR A 331 3.26 -7.88 -5.93
N MET A 332 3.61 -6.59 -6.04
CA MET A 332 4.74 -6.15 -6.85
C MET A 332 6.07 -6.64 -6.29
N GLY A 333 6.26 -6.70 -4.97
CA GLY A 333 7.48 -7.26 -4.38
C GLY A 333 7.69 -8.73 -4.76
N ILE A 334 6.60 -9.52 -4.78
CA ILE A 334 6.65 -10.92 -5.25
C ILE A 334 6.98 -10.99 -6.74
N LEU A 335 6.35 -10.14 -7.56
CA LEU A 335 6.63 -10.13 -9.01
C LEU A 335 8.06 -9.68 -9.30
N ASN A 336 8.54 -8.61 -8.66
CA ASN A 336 9.91 -8.10 -8.80
C ASN A 336 10.96 -9.13 -8.37
N TRP A 337 10.66 -9.91 -7.33
CA TRP A 337 11.54 -10.97 -6.87
C TRP A 337 11.57 -12.17 -7.83
N LYS A 338 10.45 -12.52 -8.47
CA LYS A 338 10.31 -13.77 -9.23
C LYS A 338 10.34 -13.62 -10.75
N LEU A 339 10.07 -12.44 -11.27
CA LEU A 339 10.05 -12.14 -12.69
C LEU A 339 11.11 -11.10 -12.99
N THR A 340 11.90 -11.36 -14.01
CA THR A 340 12.73 -10.32 -14.62
C THR A 340 11.87 -9.24 -15.29
N ASP A 341 12.42 -8.03 -15.42
CA ASP A 341 11.76 -6.91 -16.11
C ASP A 341 11.44 -7.20 -17.58
N GLU A 342 12.19 -8.12 -18.20
CA GLU A 342 12.04 -8.52 -19.61
C GLU A 342 11.03 -9.64 -19.81
N ASN A 343 10.49 -10.22 -18.72
CA ASN A 343 9.61 -11.37 -18.80
C ASN A 343 8.33 -11.06 -19.60
N ILE A 344 8.21 -11.71 -20.77
CA ILE A 344 7.10 -11.46 -21.72
C ILE A 344 5.73 -11.83 -21.17
N PHE A 345 5.66 -12.70 -20.16
CA PHE A 345 4.42 -13.14 -19.54
C PHE A 345 3.96 -12.20 -18.42
N TYR A 346 4.67 -11.10 -18.14
CA TYR A 346 4.27 -10.12 -17.12
C TYR A 346 2.81 -9.64 -17.31
N SER A 347 2.34 -9.54 -18.56
CA SER A 347 0.95 -9.18 -18.88
C SER A 347 -0.09 -10.11 -18.26
N ILE A 348 0.21 -11.41 -18.09
CA ILE A 348 -0.65 -12.40 -17.43
C ILE A 348 -0.87 -12.03 -15.96
N PHE A 349 0.12 -11.41 -15.33
CA PHE A 349 0.04 -10.93 -13.95
C PHE A 349 -0.59 -9.54 -13.84
N LYS A 350 -0.71 -8.79 -14.94
CA LYS A 350 -1.42 -7.51 -14.98
C LYS A 350 -2.93 -7.67 -15.15
N ASP A 351 -3.40 -8.84 -15.57
CA ASP A 351 -4.78 -9.01 -16.05
C ASP A 351 -5.80 -9.54 -15.01
N LEU A 352 -6.83 -8.70 -14.84
CA LEU A 352 -8.25 -8.89 -14.53
C LEU A 352 -8.73 -9.41 -13.17
N GLN A 353 -9.28 -8.45 -12.40
CA GLN A 353 -10.43 -8.52 -11.48
C GLN A 353 -10.34 -9.41 -10.24
N THR A 354 -9.58 -10.49 -10.24
CA THR A 354 -9.61 -11.48 -9.15
C THR A 354 -8.37 -11.37 -8.28
N ASN A 355 -7.18 -11.22 -8.88
CA ASN A 355 -5.92 -10.97 -8.16
C ASN A 355 -5.98 -9.61 -7.44
N GLU A 356 -6.56 -8.61 -8.09
CA GLU A 356 -6.77 -7.25 -7.57
C GLU A 356 -7.79 -7.17 -6.43
N LYS A 357 -8.68 -8.16 -6.31
CA LYS A 357 -9.71 -8.18 -5.25
C LYS A 357 -9.22 -8.96 -4.03
N VAL A 358 -8.66 -10.16 -4.23
CA VAL A 358 -8.37 -11.08 -3.12
C VAL A 358 -7.33 -10.50 -2.14
N LEU A 359 -6.20 -9.99 -2.63
CA LEU A 359 -5.15 -9.49 -1.74
C LEU A 359 -5.63 -8.31 -0.89
N PRO A 360 -6.26 -7.24 -1.44
CA PRO A 360 -6.81 -6.18 -0.60
C PRO A 360 -7.87 -6.66 0.41
N TYR A 361 -8.71 -7.62 0.06
CA TYR A 361 -9.66 -8.22 1.01
C TYR A 361 -8.93 -8.93 2.15
N LEU A 362 -7.95 -9.78 1.85
CA LEU A 362 -7.14 -10.46 2.86
C LEU A 362 -6.37 -9.45 3.72
N MET A 363 -5.79 -8.40 3.12
CA MET A 363 -5.13 -7.33 3.86
C MET A 363 -6.06 -6.67 4.88
N LYS A 364 -7.33 -6.45 4.55
CA LYS A 364 -8.29 -5.93 5.53
C LYS A 364 -8.52 -6.90 6.69
N LEU A 365 -8.66 -8.19 6.39
CA LEU A 365 -8.83 -9.23 7.42
C LEU A 365 -7.66 -9.20 8.42
N ILE A 366 -6.44 -9.01 7.91
CA ILE A 366 -5.20 -9.03 8.70
C ILE A 366 -4.95 -7.69 9.42
N CYS A 367 -5.07 -6.57 8.72
CA CYS A 367 -4.77 -5.23 9.22
C CYS A 367 -5.86 -4.69 10.15
N PHE A 368 -7.11 -5.09 9.95
CA PHE A 368 -8.29 -4.51 10.60
C PHE A 368 -9.32 -5.59 11.03
N PRO A 369 -8.93 -6.59 11.86
CA PRO A 369 -9.76 -7.75 12.18
C PRO A 369 -11.09 -7.41 12.89
N HIS A 370 -11.14 -6.33 13.67
CA HIS A 370 -12.36 -5.92 14.38
C HIS A 370 -13.36 -5.15 13.51
N TYR A 371 -13.03 -4.87 12.25
CA TYR A 371 -13.89 -4.16 11.30
C TYR A 371 -14.70 -5.05 10.37
N LEU A 372 -14.50 -6.36 10.52
CA LEU A 372 -15.03 -7.38 9.62
C LEU A 372 -16.51 -7.67 9.84
N GLY A 373 -17.02 -7.40 11.04
CA GLY A 373 -18.43 -7.63 11.42
C GLY A 373 -19.40 -6.54 10.98
N LEU A 374 -18.90 -5.41 10.48
CA LEU A 374 -19.75 -4.34 9.94
C LEU A 374 -19.80 -4.47 8.42
N ASP A 375 -20.88 -3.97 7.81
CA ASP A 375 -21.12 -3.84 6.36
C ASP A 375 -20.06 -2.95 5.62
N LYS A 376 -18.88 -2.76 6.25
CA LYS A 376 -17.68 -1.98 5.92
C LYS A 376 -16.56 -2.83 5.29
N THR A 377 -16.73 -4.13 5.13
CA THR A 377 -15.80 -4.98 4.33
C THR A 377 -15.82 -4.62 2.84
N LYS A 378 -16.85 -3.91 2.36
CA LYS A 378 -17.01 -3.43 0.98
C LYS A 378 -15.79 -2.60 0.55
N ILE A 379 -14.99 -3.14 -0.36
CA ILE A 379 -14.05 -2.32 -1.12
C ILE A 379 -14.89 -1.41 -2.03
N ARG A 380 -14.63 -0.10 -2.03
CA ARG A 380 -15.10 0.76 -3.12
C ARG A 380 -14.30 0.37 -4.36
N ASP A 381 -14.82 -0.61 -5.09
CA ASP A 381 -14.12 -1.25 -6.21
C ASP A 381 -14.80 -0.86 -7.51
N SER A 382 -14.42 0.27 -8.07
CA SER A 382 -14.75 0.60 -9.46
C SER A 382 -13.51 0.38 -10.34
N PRO A 383 -13.68 -0.09 -11.60
CA PRO A 383 -12.60 -0.14 -12.56
C PRO A 383 -11.86 1.21 -12.68
N GLN A 384 -12.60 2.32 -12.54
CA GLN A 384 -12.07 3.68 -12.52
C GLN A 384 -11.14 3.92 -11.32
N TYR A 385 -11.55 3.54 -10.11
CA TYR A 385 -10.74 3.69 -8.90
C TYR A 385 -9.44 2.86 -8.97
N ARG A 386 -9.51 1.63 -9.51
CA ARG A 386 -8.31 0.80 -9.76
C ARG A 386 -7.38 1.43 -10.79
N LYS A 387 -7.91 1.90 -11.90
CA LYS A 387 -7.13 2.55 -12.97
C LYS A 387 -6.46 3.82 -12.47
N GLU A 388 -7.15 4.62 -11.65
CA GLU A 388 -6.58 5.82 -11.02
C GLU A 388 -5.41 5.47 -10.10
N ILE A 389 -5.54 4.42 -9.29
CA ILE A 389 -4.47 3.94 -8.41
C ILE A 389 -3.27 3.42 -9.22
N PHE A 390 -3.46 2.53 -10.19
CA PHE A 390 -2.35 1.99 -10.99
C PHE A 390 -1.68 3.04 -11.87
N ASN A 391 -2.45 3.96 -12.46
CA ASN A 391 -1.88 5.08 -13.21
C ASN A 391 -1.08 6.02 -12.31
N PHE A 392 -1.53 6.26 -11.08
CA PHE A 392 -0.84 7.13 -10.14
C PHE A 392 0.41 6.48 -9.56
N ILE A 393 0.32 5.20 -9.18
CA ILE A 393 1.44 4.38 -8.75
C ILE A 393 2.51 4.32 -9.85
N GLY A 394 2.11 4.16 -11.11
CA GLY A 394 3.01 4.21 -12.25
C GLY A 394 3.58 5.60 -12.55
N ALA A 395 2.92 6.69 -12.13
CA ALA A 395 3.28 8.05 -12.47
C ALA A 395 4.08 8.82 -11.41
N GLN A 396 4.17 8.34 -10.16
CA GLN A 396 4.74 9.16 -9.07
C GLN A 396 5.88 8.56 -8.23
N ILE A 397 6.29 7.28 -8.36
CA ILE A 397 6.87 6.63 -7.19
C ILE A 397 8.21 5.92 -7.41
N ASP A 398 9.27 6.71 -7.57
CA ASP A 398 10.65 6.22 -7.44
C ASP A 398 10.94 5.67 -6.03
N ASN A 399 10.33 6.21 -4.97
CA ASN A 399 10.53 5.74 -3.59
C ASN A 399 9.78 4.44 -3.22
N LEU A 400 8.73 4.06 -3.97
CA LEU A 400 8.07 2.76 -3.77
C LEU A 400 8.81 1.65 -4.48
N LYS A 401 9.61 1.94 -5.53
CA LYS A 401 10.44 0.92 -6.18
C LYS A 401 11.41 0.32 -5.16
N VAL A 402 12.13 1.17 -4.42
CA VAL A 402 13.02 0.75 -3.33
C VAL A 402 12.25 -0.09 -2.31
N PHE A 403 11.03 0.31 -1.95
CA PHE A 403 10.27 -0.48 -0.99
C PHE A 403 9.74 -1.80 -1.55
N ILE A 404 9.39 -1.85 -2.84
CA ILE A 404 9.01 -3.07 -3.56
C ILE A 404 10.18 -4.05 -3.60
N GLU A 405 11.39 -3.56 -3.87
CA GLU A 405 12.63 -4.35 -3.83
C GLU A 405 12.84 -4.94 -2.42
N ASN A 406 12.76 -4.11 -1.38
CA ASN A 406 12.89 -4.56 0.01
C ASN A 406 11.83 -5.60 0.43
N VAL A 407 10.60 -5.48 -0.10
CA VAL A 407 9.56 -6.50 0.09
C VAL A 407 9.93 -7.79 -0.64
N GLY A 408 10.52 -7.71 -1.84
CA GLY A 408 11.07 -8.84 -2.59
C GLY A 408 12.16 -9.58 -1.82
N ASP A 409 13.15 -8.86 -1.29
CA ASP A 409 14.22 -9.42 -0.46
C ASP A 409 13.67 -10.12 0.79
N TYR A 410 12.65 -9.51 1.42
CA TYR A 410 11.99 -10.12 2.57
C TYR A 410 11.18 -11.38 2.19
N CYS A 411 10.60 -11.43 0.98
CA CYS A 411 9.99 -12.65 0.46
C CYS A 411 11.02 -13.78 0.33
N GLU A 412 12.21 -13.49 -0.23
CA GLU A 412 13.28 -14.46 -0.34
C GLU A 412 13.70 -15.02 1.03
N LYS A 413 13.82 -14.15 2.02
CA LYS A 413 14.13 -14.55 3.39
C LYS A 413 13.09 -15.51 3.97
N ILE A 414 11.80 -15.21 3.84
CA ILE A 414 10.73 -16.09 4.37
C ILE A 414 10.75 -17.45 3.67
N ASP A 415 11.00 -17.49 2.36
CA ASP A 415 11.02 -18.75 1.60
C ASP A 415 12.21 -19.62 1.99
N LYS A 416 13.40 -19.04 2.20
CA LYS A 416 14.59 -19.75 2.71
C LYS A 416 14.35 -20.33 4.12
N GLU A 417 13.70 -19.58 5.01
CA GLU A 417 13.35 -20.05 6.36
C GLU A 417 12.32 -21.20 6.36
N ARG A 418 11.56 -21.38 5.29
CA ARG A 418 10.56 -22.45 5.18
C ARG A 418 11.14 -23.76 4.61
N ASN A 419 12.20 -23.65 3.81
CA ASN A 419 12.85 -24.79 3.15
C ASN A 419 13.98 -25.43 3.98
N ASN A 420 14.38 -24.77 5.08
CA ASN A 420 15.25 -25.31 6.14
C ASN A 420 14.41 -25.82 7.31
#